data_AF-A0A2E1L5M4-F1
#
_entry.id   AF-A0A2E1L5M4-F1
#
_cell.length_a   1.000
_cell.length_b   1.000
_cell.length_c   1.000
_cell.angle_alpha   90.00
_cell.angle_beta   90.00
_cell.angle_gamma   90.00
#
_symmetry.space_group_name_H-M   'P 1'
#
loop_
_entity.id
_entity.type
_entity.pdbx_description
1 polymer ?
#
loop_
_entity_poly.entity_id
_entity_poly.type
_entity_poly.pdbx_seq_one_letter_code
_entity_poly.pdbx_strand_id
1 'polypeptide(L)'
;GHQLLDSTFIAKSLTPKFANAPFYGYGWWLDKYKGKEIFYSRGHLGQLTIVIPEDDLIIVRLGNLISKEEQGSAHSKDFYTYIDEAYNIIN
;
A
#
# COMPACT_ATOMS: atom_id res chain seq x y z
N GLY A 1 9.60 -4.90 22.30
CA GLY A 1 10.07 -5.53 21.04
C GLY A 1 11.54 -5.20 20.82
N HIS A 2 12.18 -5.86 19.85
CA HIS A 2 13.54 -5.52 19.40
C HIS A 2 13.42 -4.68 18.12
N GLN A 3 14.08 -3.52 18.08
CA GLN A 3 14.06 -2.65 16.91
C GLN A 3 14.85 -3.30 15.77
N LEU A 4 14.22 -3.51 14.62
CA LEU A 4 14.85 -4.13 13.45
C LEU A 4 15.41 -3.10 12.47
N LEU A 5 14.78 -1.93 12.37
CA LEU A 5 15.13 -0.87 11.41
C LEU A 5 15.17 0.49 12.09
N ASP A 6 16.04 1.36 11.61
CA ASP A 6 16.13 2.74 12.05
C ASP A 6 14.91 3.56 11.58
N SER A 7 14.38 4.43 12.44
CA SER A 7 13.18 5.21 12.13
C SER A 7 13.39 6.19 10.97
N THR A 8 14.61 6.69 10.79
CA THR A 8 14.94 7.55 9.64
C THR A 8 14.94 6.76 8.34
N PHE A 9 15.35 5.49 8.38
CA PHE A 9 15.23 4.59 7.23
C PHE A 9 13.77 4.31 6.91
N ILE A 10 12.91 4.06 7.90
CA ILE A 10 11.47 3.88 7.68
C ILE A 10 10.88 5.11 6.99
N ALA A 11 11.10 6.30 7.54
CA ALA A 11 10.60 7.56 6.95
C ALA A 11 11.09 7.73 5.50
N LYS A 12 12.38 7.50 5.24
CA LYS A 12 12.95 7.56 3.89
C LYS A 12 12.32 6.51 2.96
N SER A 13 12.08 5.30 3.45
CA SER A 13 11.59 4.19 2.62
C SER A 13 10.20 4.42 2.05
N LEU A 14 9.40 5.25 2.72
CA LEU A 14 8.04 5.63 2.35
C LEU A 14 7.98 6.91 1.48
N THR A 15 9.14 7.44 1.05
CA THR A 15 9.19 8.57 0.11
C THR A 15 9.40 8.07 -1.33
N PRO A 16 8.84 8.77 -2.34
CA PRO A 16 9.08 8.44 -3.74
C PRO A 16 10.56 8.42 -4.08
N LYS A 17 11.04 7.32 -4.64
CA LYS A 17 12.45 7.16 -5.03
C LYS A 17 12.72 7.68 -6.44
N PHE A 18 11.75 7.57 -7.34
CA PHE A 18 11.92 7.84 -8.77
C PHE A 18 10.97 8.94 -9.25
N ALA A 19 11.50 9.92 -9.97
CA ALA A 19 10.71 11.05 -10.47
C ALA A 19 9.60 10.63 -11.46
N ASN A 20 9.84 9.58 -12.25
CA ASN A 20 8.87 9.04 -13.21
C ASN A 20 7.97 7.93 -12.64
N ALA A 21 8.18 7.54 -11.39
CA ALA A 21 7.35 6.56 -10.68
C ALA A 21 7.12 7.04 -9.23
N PRO A 22 6.34 8.13 -9.05
CA PRO A 22 6.13 8.72 -7.74
C PRO A 22 5.40 7.79 -6.76
N PHE A 23 4.75 6.75 -7.26
CA PHE A 23 4.05 5.71 -6.52
C PHE A 23 4.97 4.58 -6.00
N TYR A 24 6.30 4.75 -6.05
CA TYR A 24 7.24 3.73 -5.60
C TYR A 24 8.38 4.30 -4.76
N GLY A 25 8.54 3.76 -3.54
CA GLY A 25 9.58 4.12 -2.58
C GLY A 25 10.75 3.13 -2.58
N TYR A 26 11.33 2.87 -1.41
CA TYR A 26 12.42 1.92 -1.25
C TYR A 26 11.88 0.51 -0.96
N GLY A 27 11.24 -0.09 -1.97
CA GLY A 27 10.65 -1.44 -1.89
C GLY A 27 9.14 -1.45 -1.61
N TRP A 28 8.52 -0.28 -1.47
CA TRP A 28 7.09 -0.11 -1.22
C TRP A 28 6.39 0.53 -2.40
N TRP A 29 5.19 0.05 -2.70
CA TRP A 29 4.22 0.85 -3.45
C TRP A 29 3.61 1.88 -2.51
N LEU A 30 3.38 3.09 -3.02
CA LEU A 30 2.90 4.25 -2.27
C LEU A 30 1.63 4.78 -2.93
N ASP A 31 0.64 5.14 -2.14
CA ASP A 31 -0.56 5.83 -2.62
C ASP A 31 -1.17 6.69 -1.50
N LYS A 32 -2.07 7.59 -1.87
CA LYS A 32 -2.91 8.37 -0.95
C LYS A 32 -4.37 8.11 -1.26
N TYR A 33 -5.09 7.55 -0.30
CA TYR A 33 -6.51 7.26 -0.46
C TYR A 33 -7.32 7.69 0.76
N LYS A 34 -8.50 8.28 0.53
CA LYS A 34 -9.34 8.92 1.58
C LYS A 34 -8.57 9.88 2.50
N GLY A 35 -7.60 10.60 1.95
CA GLY A 35 -6.79 11.57 2.69
C GLY A 35 -5.68 10.98 3.56
N LYS A 36 -5.45 9.67 3.50
CA LYS A 36 -4.47 8.94 4.32
C LYS A 36 -3.31 8.46 3.46
N GLU A 37 -2.11 8.43 4.04
CA GLU A 37 -0.92 7.88 3.40
C GLU A 37 -0.95 6.34 3.51
N ILE A 38 -0.70 5.66 2.39
CA ILE A 38 -0.75 4.21 2.31
C ILE A 38 0.53 3.70 1.67
N PHE A 39 1.12 2.69 2.29
CA PHE A 39 2.20 1.92 1.66
C PHE A 39 1.87 0.44 1.68
N TYR A 40 2.32 -0.27 0.64
CA TYR A 40 1.94 -1.67 0.52
C TYR A 40 2.92 -2.52 -0.29
N SER A 41 2.88 -3.82 0.01
CA SER A 41 3.51 -4.87 -0.79
C SER A 41 2.50 -5.40 -1.81
N ARG A 42 2.95 -5.62 -3.06
CA ARG A 42 2.09 -6.16 -4.14
C ARG A 42 2.73 -7.37 -4.82
N GLY A 43 2.00 -8.47 -4.87
CA GLY A 43 2.26 -9.62 -5.74
C GLY A 43 1.41 -9.58 -7.01
N HIS A 44 1.94 -10.12 -8.10
CA HIS A 44 1.34 -10.08 -9.44
C HIS A 44 -0.05 -10.75 -9.54
N LEU A 45 -0.34 -11.69 -8.65
CA LEU A 45 -1.64 -12.37 -8.56
C LEU A 45 -2.53 -11.80 -7.44
N GLY A 46 -2.21 -10.58 -7.00
CA GLY A 46 -2.95 -9.82 -6.00
C GLY A 46 -2.68 -10.21 -4.56
N GLN A 47 -1.50 -10.70 -4.23
CA GLN A 47 -1.09 -10.71 -2.82
C GLN A 47 -0.89 -9.26 -2.39
N LEU A 48 -1.60 -8.81 -1.37
CA LEU A 48 -1.54 -7.42 -0.89
C LEU A 48 -1.31 -7.41 0.63
N THR A 49 -0.35 -6.60 1.06
CA THR A 49 -0.19 -6.22 2.47
C THR A 49 -0.22 -4.71 2.51
N ILE A 50 -1.39 -4.16 2.82
CA ILE A 50 -1.72 -2.73 2.78
C ILE A 50 -1.64 -2.18 4.21
N VAL A 51 -0.89 -1.09 4.39
CA VAL A 51 -0.70 -0.48 5.71
C VAL A 51 -1.22 0.95 5.69
N ILE A 52 -2.07 1.29 6.66
CA ILE A 52 -2.62 2.63 6.88
C ILE A 52 -2.23 3.06 8.30
N PRO A 53 -1.09 3.75 8.47
CA PRO A 53 -0.55 4.10 9.79
C PRO A 53 -1.49 4.95 10.64
N GLU A 54 -2.24 5.86 10.02
CA GLU A 54 -3.12 6.81 10.70
C GLU A 54 -4.26 6.11 11.47
N ASP A 55 -4.59 4.87 11.11
CA ASP A 55 -5.64 4.07 11.76
C ASP A 55 -5.11 2.83 12.47
N ASP A 56 -3.79 2.67 12.58
CA ASP A 56 -3.15 1.46 13.11
C ASP A 56 -3.65 0.18 12.41
N LEU A 57 -3.85 0.27 11.08
CA LEU A 57 -4.50 -0.78 10.28
C LEU A 57 -3.54 -1.44 9.30
N ILE A 58 -3.57 -2.78 9.28
CA ILE A 58 -2.95 -3.61 8.26
C ILE A 58 -4.00 -4.52 7.63
N ILE A 59 -4.14 -4.47 6.32
CA ILE A 59 -5.04 -5.33 5.53
C ILE A 59 -4.19 -6.33 4.76
N VAL A 60 -4.46 -7.62 4.94
CA VAL A 60 -3.73 -8.70 4.27
C VAL A 60 -4.68 -9.50 3.39
N ARG A 61 -4.37 -9.58 2.09
CA ARG A 61 -5.11 -10.37 1.11
C ARG A 61 -4.19 -11.37 0.42
N LEU A 62 -4.45 -12.66 0.62
CA LEU A 62 -3.67 -13.77 0.07
C LEU A 62 -4.36 -14.40 -1.15
N GLY A 63 -4.61 -13.63 -2.21
CA GLY A 63 -5.30 -14.19 -3.38
C GLY A 63 -4.38 -14.60 -4.51
N ASN A 64 -4.99 -15.01 -5.62
CA ASN A 64 -4.35 -15.66 -6.77
C ASN A 64 -4.77 -15.06 -8.14
N LEU A 65 -5.56 -13.99 -8.12
CA LEU A 65 -5.95 -13.17 -9.28
C LEU A 65 -6.10 -11.72 -8.84
N ILE A 66 -5.90 -10.78 -9.76
CA ILE A 66 -6.15 -9.34 -9.55
C ILE A 66 -6.61 -8.69 -10.86
N SER A 67 -7.47 -7.69 -10.76
CA SER A 67 -7.80 -6.82 -11.89
C SER A 67 -6.55 -6.11 -12.39
N LYS A 68 -6.43 -5.95 -13.72
CA LYS A 68 -5.35 -5.14 -14.32
C LYS A 68 -5.48 -3.68 -13.92
N GLU A 69 -4.34 -2.99 -13.91
CA GLU A 69 -4.31 -1.54 -13.75
C GLU A 69 -5.05 -0.84 -14.91
N GLU A 70 -5.78 0.22 -14.56
CA GLU A 70 -6.45 1.07 -15.54
C GLU A 70 -5.47 2.11 -16.11
N GLN A 71 -5.79 2.67 -17.28
CA GLN A 71 -4.91 3.63 -17.94
C GLN A 71 -4.69 4.86 -17.05
N GLY A 72 -3.42 5.13 -16.73
CA GLY A 72 -3.03 6.25 -15.87
C GLY A 72 -3.01 5.94 -14.37
N SER A 73 -3.43 4.74 -13.95
CA SER A 73 -3.30 4.29 -12.56
C SER A 73 -2.08 3.38 -12.40
N ALA A 74 -1.34 3.57 -11.30
CA ALA A 74 -0.29 2.64 -10.88
C ALA A 74 -0.84 1.45 -10.09
N HIS A 75 -2.10 1.53 -9.64
CA HIS A 75 -2.72 0.59 -8.71
C HIS A 75 -3.98 -0.03 -9.32
N SER A 76 -4.17 -1.32 -9.06
CA SER A 76 -5.40 -2.02 -9.45
C SER A 76 -6.59 -1.49 -8.66
N LYS A 77 -7.78 -1.46 -9.27
CA LYS A 77 -9.02 -1.10 -8.56
C LYS A 77 -9.27 -1.97 -7.30
N ASP A 78 -8.83 -3.23 -7.34
CA ASP A 78 -9.00 -4.17 -6.24
C ASP A 78 -8.31 -3.67 -4.96
N PHE A 79 -7.18 -2.93 -5.09
CA PHE A 79 -6.49 -2.31 -3.96
C PHE A 79 -7.41 -1.36 -3.19
N TYR A 80 -8.12 -0.46 -3.89
CA TYR A 80 -9.06 0.46 -3.28
C TYR A 80 -10.28 -0.26 -2.71
N THR A 81 -10.81 -1.26 -3.43
CA THR A 81 -11.93 -2.08 -2.95
C THR A 81 -11.60 -2.74 -1.61
N TYR A 82 -10.42 -3.34 -1.46
CA TYR A 82 -10.06 -3.97 -0.19
C TYR A 82 -9.90 -2.97 0.96
N ILE A 83 -9.49 -1.73 0.69
CA ILE A 83 -9.45 -0.66 1.69
C ILE A 83 -10.88 -0.27 2.11
N ASP A 84 -11.77 -0.06 1.15
CA ASP A 84 -13.17 0.27 1.42
C ASP A 84 -13.87 -0.83 2.23
N GLU A 85 -13.71 -2.10 1.84
CA GLU A 85 -14.33 -3.22 2.55
C GLU A 85 -13.75 -3.41 3.96
N ALA A 86 -12.44 -3.16 4.15
CA ALA A 86 -11.85 -3.18 5.48
C ALA A 86 -12.48 -2.12 6.39
N TYR A 87 -12.69 -0.90 5.88
CA TYR A 87 -13.37 0.15 6.65
C TYR A 87 -14.84 -0.17 6.92
N ASN A 88 -15.54 -0.87 6.02
CA ASN A 88 -16.91 -1.31 6.27
C ASN A 88 -17.01 -2.35 7.40
N ILE A 89 -15.93 -3.09 7.68
CA ILE A 89 -15.90 -4.13 8.73
C ILE A 89 -15.57 -3.55 10.10
N ILE A 90 -14.68 -2.54 10.16
CA ILE A 90 -14.16 -2.01 11.42
C ILE A 90 -14.94 -0.79 11.96
N ASN A 91 -15.85 -0.22 11.17
CA ASN A 91 -16.77 0.84 11.57
C ASN A 91 -18.17 0.28 11.86
#